data_AF-A0A9D8MS87-F1
#
_entry.id   AF-A0A9D8MS87-F1
#
_cell.length_a   1.000
_cell.length_b   1.000
_cell.length_c   1.000
_cell.angle_alpha   90.00
_cell.angle_beta   90.00
_cell.angle_gamma   90.00
#
_symmetry.space_group_name_H-M   'P 1'
#
loop_
_entity.id
_entity.type
_entity.pdbx_description
1 polymer ?
#
loop_
_entity_poly.entity_id
_entity_poly.type
_entity_poly.pdbx_seq_one_letter_code
_entity_poly.pdbx_strand_id
1 'polypeptide(L)'
;GQRYADLSDLQCGAALLNDCKYGYRVKGSVLDLALLRSTKYPDWFADQGKHRFTYSFLPHDRTLAESGVMQDAAVLNRAPILADGFTAGSAAAPCRIDSDGISLEVVKRAEKDDSIILRLVETRGKFSCGTLDFASRPEKVTETDLMEWGDGPALKLKGKTLALEMKPFEIRTLRVRNR
;
A
#
# COMPACT_ATOMS: atom_id res chain seq x y z
N GLY A 1 -6.55 -13.12 3.71
CA GLY A 1 -6.04 -11.83 3.21
C GLY A 1 -4.83 -11.43 4.03
N GLN A 2 -4.10 -10.40 3.60
CA GLN A 2 -2.96 -9.89 4.37
C GLN A 2 -3.38 -8.81 5.38
N ARG A 3 -4.04 -7.76 4.91
CA ARG A 3 -4.48 -6.62 5.75
C ARG A 3 -5.98 -6.56 5.96
N TYR A 4 -6.74 -7.24 5.10
CA TYR A 4 -8.18 -7.28 5.18
C TYR A 4 -8.75 -8.57 4.57
N ALA A 5 -10.02 -8.82 4.81
CA ALA A 5 -10.89 -9.70 4.04
C ALA A 5 -12.24 -9.01 3.84
N ASP A 6 -12.78 -9.08 2.64
CA ASP A 6 -14.02 -8.41 2.25
C ASP A 6 -15.05 -9.44 1.78
N LEU A 7 -16.31 -9.20 2.14
CA LEU A 7 -17.47 -9.88 1.59
C LEU A 7 -18.45 -8.83 1.09
N SER A 8 -18.60 -8.73 -0.23
CA SER A 8 -19.43 -7.72 -0.90
C SER A 8 -20.20 -8.31 -2.08
N ASP A 9 -21.33 -7.68 -2.40
CA ASP A 9 -22.00 -7.78 -3.69
C ASP A 9 -21.77 -6.49 -4.50
N LEU A 10 -22.63 -6.21 -5.49
CA LEU A 10 -22.51 -5.02 -6.34
C LEU A 10 -22.98 -3.72 -5.67
N GLN A 11 -23.68 -3.80 -4.54
CA GLN A 11 -24.35 -2.68 -3.88
C GLN A 11 -23.80 -2.39 -2.48
N CYS A 12 -23.30 -3.40 -1.78
CA CYS A 12 -22.77 -3.21 -0.44
C CYS A 12 -21.82 -4.35 -0.04
N GLY A 13 -21.12 -4.13 1.07
CA GLY A 13 -20.31 -5.17 1.67
C GLY A 13 -19.86 -4.82 3.07
N ALA A 14 -19.08 -5.73 3.63
CA ALA A 14 -18.37 -5.49 4.85
C ALA A 14 -17.00 -6.15 4.82
N ALA A 15 -16.02 -5.42 5.35
CA ALA A 15 -14.65 -5.87 5.47
C ALA A 15 -14.24 -6.04 6.93
N LEU A 16 -13.40 -7.04 7.19
CA LEU A 16 -12.56 -7.10 8.38
C LEU A 16 -11.16 -6.65 8.02
N LEU A 17 -10.69 -5.61 8.69
CA LEU A 17 -9.34 -5.05 8.61
C LEU A 17 -8.53 -5.57 9.80
N ASN A 18 -7.22 -5.69 9.66
CA ASN A 18 -6.35 -6.17 10.73
C ASN A 18 -4.89 -5.70 10.56
N ASP A 19 -4.09 -5.82 11.62
CA ASP A 19 -2.66 -5.48 11.62
C ASP A 19 -1.68 -6.68 11.61
N CYS A 20 -2.10 -7.88 12.03
CA CYS A 20 -1.18 -9.00 12.26
C CYS A 20 -1.76 -10.42 12.06
N LYS A 21 -2.99 -10.53 11.57
CA LYS A 21 -3.80 -11.74 11.38
C LYS A 21 -4.00 -12.08 9.91
N TYR A 22 -3.50 -13.26 9.54
CA TYR A 22 -3.48 -13.73 8.16
C TYR A 22 -4.50 -14.85 7.89
N GLY A 23 -5.06 -15.45 8.95
CA GLY A 23 -6.04 -16.54 8.85
C GLY A 23 -7.46 -16.01 8.81
N TYR A 24 -8.16 -16.28 7.71
CA TYR A 24 -9.55 -15.89 7.49
C TYR A 24 -10.36 -17.10 7.04
N ARG A 25 -11.66 -17.09 7.34
CA ARG A 25 -12.62 -18.03 6.77
C ARG A 25 -13.87 -17.28 6.33
N VAL A 26 -14.37 -17.59 5.15
CA VAL A 26 -15.67 -17.11 4.64
C VAL A 26 -16.55 -18.33 4.42
N LYS A 27 -17.74 -18.35 5.04
CA LYS A 27 -18.75 -19.38 4.82
C LYS A 27 -20.14 -18.75 4.76
N GLY A 28 -20.70 -18.67 3.55
CA GLY A 28 -21.93 -17.91 3.33
C GLY A 28 -21.73 -16.44 3.69
N SER A 29 -22.55 -15.91 4.59
CA SER A 29 -22.46 -14.54 5.09
C SER A 29 -21.60 -14.39 6.36
N VAL A 30 -20.86 -15.43 6.76
CA VAL A 30 -20.03 -15.41 7.97
C VAL A 30 -18.56 -15.22 7.59
N LEU A 31 -17.96 -14.16 8.12
CA LEU A 31 -16.54 -13.82 7.98
C LEU A 31 -15.84 -13.98 9.33
N ASP A 32 -14.94 -14.96 9.43
CA ASP A 32 -14.18 -15.25 10.64
C ASP A 32 -12.73 -14.77 10.51
N LEU A 33 -12.19 -14.22 11.60
CA LEU A 33 -10.78 -13.87 11.76
C LEU A 33 -10.12 -14.78 12.82
N ALA A 34 -9.11 -15.54 12.41
CA ALA A 34 -8.33 -16.36 13.33
C ALA A 34 -7.34 -15.48 14.10
N LEU A 35 -7.58 -15.29 15.40
CA LEU A 35 -6.74 -14.43 16.24
C LEU A 35 -5.46 -15.12 16.72
N LEU A 36 -5.52 -16.38 17.12
CA LEU A 36 -4.37 -17.10 17.68
C LEU A 36 -4.54 -18.60 17.48
N ARG A 37 -3.43 -19.34 17.39
CA ARG A 37 -3.44 -20.80 17.34
C ARG A 37 -2.32 -21.38 18.21
N SER A 38 -2.67 -21.82 19.42
CA SER A 38 -1.71 -22.40 20.37
C SER A 38 -1.48 -23.90 20.12
N THR A 39 -0.69 -24.25 19.09
CA THR A 39 -0.29 -25.65 18.84
C THR A 39 0.72 -26.13 19.87
N LYS A 40 0.65 -27.41 20.29
CA LYS A 40 1.59 -27.98 21.28
C LYS A 40 2.86 -28.60 20.71
N TYR A 41 2.90 -28.86 19.40
CA TYR A 41 4.06 -29.40 18.71
C TYR A 41 4.28 -28.55 17.46
N PRO A 42 5.53 -28.14 17.13
CA PRO A 42 6.81 -28.51 17.76
C PRO A 42 7.14 -27.77 19.07
N ASP A 43 6.39 -26.75 19.44
CA ASP A 43 6.62 -25.94 20.64
C ASP A 43 5.50 -26.11 21.67
N TRP A 44 5.84 -26.57 22.87
CA TRP A 44 4.90 -26.81 23.97
C TRP A 44 4.37 -25.54 24.64
N PHE A 45 5.06 -24.42 24.44
CA PHE A 45 4.73 -23.12 25.02
C PHE A 45 4.28 -22.09 23.97
N ALA A 46 4.00 -22.55 22.75
CA ALA A 46 3.62 -21.68 21.65
C ALA A 46 2.49 -20.73 22.04
N ASP A 47 2.72 -19.44 21.77
CA ASP A 47 1.77 -18.36 22.00
C ASP A 47 1.28 -18.21 23.46
N GLN A 48 2.02 -18.69 24.46
CA GLN A 48 1.74 -18.34 25.85
C GLN A 48 2.18 -16.90 26.16
N GLY A 49 1.35 -16.17 26.91
CA GLY A 49 1.65 -14.80 27.33
C GLY A 49 0.57 -13.79 26.93
N LYS A 50 0.90 -12.50 27.05
CA LYS A 50 -0.01 -11.42 26.67
C LYS A 50 0.18 -11.10 25.20
N HIS A 51 -0.94 -11.06 24.48
CA HIS A 51 -0.97 -10.67 23.09
C HIS A 51 -1.87 -9.46 22.88
N ARG A 52 -1.52 -8.62 21.91
CA ARG A 52 -2.29 -7.45 21.51
C ARG A 52 -2.45 -7.47 20.00
N PHE A 53 -3.70 -7.35 19.53
CA PHE A 53 -4.04 -7.38 18.11
C PHE A 53 -5.02 -6.25 17.82
N THR A 54 -4.95 -5.67 16.63
CA THR A 54 -5.90 -4.67 16.15
C THR A 54 -6.69 -5.23 14.99
N TYR A 55 -8.01 -5.11 15.06
CA TYR A 55 -8.89 -5.39 13.95
C TYR A 55 -10.05 -4.39 13.92
N SER A 56 -10.68 -4.23 12.77
CA SER A 56 -11.79 -3.31 12.60
C SER A 56 -12.81 -3.90 11.64
N PHE A 57 -14.08 -3.66 11.94
CA PHE A 57 -15.19 -4.00 11.06
C PHE A 57 -15.59 -2.75 10.28
N LEU A 58 -15.59 -2.84 8.95
CA LEU A 58 -15.84 -1.72 8.05
C LEU A 58 -16.95 -2.09 7.05
N PRO A 59 -18.21 -1.71 7.33
CA PRO A 59 -19.27 -1.71 6.32
C PRO A 59 -18.98 -0.70 5.21
N HIS A 60 -19.39 -1.01 3.99
CA HIS A 60 -19.30 -0.10 2.85
C HIS A 60 -20.43 -0.34 1.84
N ASP A 61 -20.66 0.63 0.96
CA ASP A 61 -21.81 0.75 0.06
C ASP A 61 -21.45 0.53 -1.41
N ARG A 62 -20.36 -0.20 -1.69
CA ARG A 62 -19.83 -0.42 -3.04
C ARG A 62 -19.23 -1.82 -3.19
N THR A 63 -18.76 -2.14 -4.38
CA THR A 63 -17.86 -3.28 -4.58
C THR A 63 -16.51 -3.03 -3.91
N LEU A 64 -15.76 -4.09 -3.58
CA LEU A 64 -14.40 -3.96 -3.04
C LEU A 64 -13.52 -3.00 -3.86
N ALA A 65 -13.55 -3.10 -5.19
CA ALA A 65 -12.73 -2.29 -6.09
C ALA A 65 -13.07 -0.80 -6.09
N GLU A 66 -14.27 -0.42 -5.66
CA GLU A 66 -14.75 0.97 -5.63
C GLU A 66 -14.91 1.53 -4.21
N SER A 67 -14.71 0.67 -3.21
CA SER A 67 -14.73 0.99 -1.79
C SER A 67 -13.41 1.60 -1.30
N GLY A 68 -13.42 2.15 -0.09
CA GLY A 68 -12.22 2.61 0.63
C GLY A 68 -11.44 1.49 1.32
N VAL A 69 -11.92 0.24 1.31
CA VAL A 69 -11.41 -0.86 2.15
C VAL A 69 -9.90 -1.05 2.03
N MET A 70 -9.35 -1.04 0.81
CA MET A 70 -7.91 -1.24 0.60
C MET A 70 -7.07 -0.10 1.17
N GLN A 71 -7.54 1.14 1.04
CA GLN A 71 -6.88 2.33 1.56
C GLN A 71 -6.96 2.37 3.08
N ASP A 72 -8.15 2.12 3.65
CA ASP A 72 -8.35 2.09 5.11
C ASP A 72 -7.53 0.96 5.76
N ALA A 73 -7.42 -0.19 5.11
CA ALA A 73 -6.54 -1.28 5.54
C ALA A 73 -5.07 -0.85 5.56
N ALA A 74 -4.63 -0.10 4.54
CA ALA A 74 -3.27 0.40 4.47
C ALA A 74 -3.01 1.45 5.56
N VAL A 75 -3.96 2.35 5.83
CA VAL A 75 -3.86 3.38 6.88
C VAL A 75 -3.82 2.73 8.27
N LEU A 76 -4.68 1.74 8.54
CA LEU A 76 -4.67 0.99 9.81
C LEU A 76 -3.31 0.35 10.10
N ASN A 77 -2.61 -0.08 9.04
CA ASN A 77 -1.28 -0.71 9.11
C ASN A 77 -0.12 0.30 9.03
N ARG A 78 -0.39 1.61 8.95
CA ARG A 78 0.63 2.67 8.84
C ARG A 78 0.40 3.69 9.94
N ALA A 79 0.92 3.38 11.13
CA ALA A 79 0.87 4.31 12.26
C ALA A 79 1.58 5.63 11.92
N PRO A 80 1.05 6.79 12.36
CA PRO A 80 1.72 8.06 12.19
C PRO A 80 3.06 8.07 12.95
N ILE A 81 4.05 8.76 12.39
CA ILE A 81 5.34 8.96 13.03
C ILE A 81 5.21 10.15 13.99
N LEU A 82 5.52 9.91 15.27
CA LEU A 82 5.61 10.93 16.31
C LEU A 82 7.08 11.32 16.48
N ALA A 83 7.40 12.61 16.37
CA ALA A 83 8.75 13.14 16.53
C ALA A 83 8.72 14.40 17.41
N ASP A 84 9.44 14.35 18.53
CA ASP A 84 9.49 15.45 19.49
C ASP A 84 10.16 16.69 18.89
N GLY A 85 9.60 17.87 19.16
CA GLY A 85 10.10 19.15 18.64
C GLY A 85 9.70 19.46 17.20
N PHE A 86 8.90 18.60 16.55
CA PHE A 86 8.36 18.83 15.22
C PHE A 86 6.85 19.10 15.25
N THR A 87 6.38 19.93 14.32
CA THR A 87 4.95 20.15 14.11
C THR A 87 4.42 19.16 13.08
N ALA A 88 3.17 18.71 13.24
CA ALA A 88 2.55 17.83 12.27
C ALA A 88 2.60 18.48 10.86
N GLY A 89 3.09 17.72 9.87
CA GLY A 89 3.25 18.20 8.50
C GLY A 89 4.55 18.97 8.22
N SER A 90 5.46 19.13 9.20
CA SER A 90 6.77 19.77 8.96
C SER A 90 7.72 18.91 8.13
N ALA A 91 7.49 17.60 8.03
CA ALA A 91 8.29 16.69 7.22
C ALA A 91 7.86 16.77 5.74
N ALA A 92 8.81 17.05 4.85
CA ALA A 92 8.58 17.04 3.42
C ALA A 92 8.70 15.62 2.87
N ALA A 93 7.59 15.06 2.36
CA ALA A 93 7.64 13.82 1.60
C ALA A 93 8.34 14.05 0.24
N PRO A 94 9.14 13.11 -0.27
CA PRO A 94 9.86 13.28 -1.54
C PRO A 94 8.91 13.38 -2.75
N CYS A 95 7.72 12.81 -2.62
CA CYS A 95 6.65 12.90 -3.61
C CYS A 95 5.28 12.71 -2.95
N ARG A 96 4.24 13.09 -3.68
CA ARG A 96 2.84 12.86 -3.36
C ARG A 96 2.17 12.23 -4.58
N ILE A 97 1.33 11.23 -4.36
CA ILE A 97 0.47 10.66 -5.39
C ILE A 97 -0.95 11.20 -5.23
N ASP A 98 -1.58 11.51 -6.35
CA ASP A 98 -3.01 11.79 -6.46
C ASP A 98 -3.62 10.81 -7.47
N SER A 99 -4.35 9.82 -6.96
CA SER A 99 -4.99 8.78 -7.75
C SER A 99 -6.05 8.09 -6.91
N ASP A 100 -7.08 7.61 -7.60
CA ASP A 100 -8.13 6.78 -7.00
C ASP A 100 -7.82 5.27 -7.13
N GLY A 101 -6.86 4.86 -7.97
CA GLY A 101 -6.57 3.43 -8.24
C GLY A 101 -5.10 3.01 -8.11
N ILE A 102 -4.18 3.97 -7.99
CA ILE A 102 -2.74 3.72 -7.91
C ILE A 102 -2.26 4.04 -6.49
N SER A 103 -1.66 3.05 -5.84
CA SER A 103 -1.03 3.18 -4.53
C SER A 103 0.49 3.32 -4.64
N LEU A 104 1.07 4.23 -3.87
CA LEU A 104 2.51 4.29 -3.64
C LEU A 104 2.86 3.35 -2.47
N GLU A 105 3.48 2.21 -2.79
CA GLU A 105 3.77 1.16 -1.82
C GLU A 105 5.20 1.20 -1.28
N VAL A 106 6.16 1.66 -2.09
CA VAL A 106 7.56 1.74 -1.68
C VAL A 106 8.13 3.10 -2.01
N VAL A 107 8.83 3.68 -1.04
CA VAL A 107 9.74 4.82 -1.21
C VAL A 107 11.03 4.45 -0.50
N LYS A 108 12.12 4.27 -1.25
CA LYS A 108 13.43 3.94 -0.67
C LYS A 108 14.56 4.56 -1.47
N ARG A 109 15.78 4.55 -0.92
CA ARG A 109 16.99 4.81 -1.71
C ARG A 109 17.32 3.61 -2.60
N ALA A 110 17.91 3.88 -3.76
CA ALA A 110 18.49 2.87 -4.61
C ALA A 110 19.65 2.16 -3.90
N GLU A 111 19.93 0.92 -4.28
CA GLU A 111 21.01 0.16 -3.62
C GLU A 111 22.42 0.62 -4.02
N LYS A 112 22.56 1.16 -5.23
CA LYS A 112 23.87 1.41 -5.87
C LYS A 112 24.20 2.89 -6.06
N ASP A 113 23.24 3.78 -5.85
CA ASP A 113 23.40 5.22 -6.04
C ASP A 113 22.40 6.02 -5.18
N ASP A 114 22.46 7.35 -5.28
CA ASP A 114 21.61 8.27 -4.52
C ASP A 114 20.20 8.50 -5.09
N SER A 115 19.79 7.71 -6.09
CA SER A 115 18.44 7.81 -6.64
C SER A 115 17.40 7.34 -5.62
N ILE A 116 16.17 7.83 -5.79
CA ILE A 116 15.00 7.34 -5.06
C ILE A 116 14.28 6.30 -5.93
N ILE A 117 13.95 5.16 -5.32
CA ILE A 117 13.13 4.12 -5.94
C ILE A 117 11.71 4.24 -5.40
N LEU A 118 10.76 4.35 -6.32
CA LEU A 118 9.33 4.40 -6.04
C LEU A 118 8.67 3.16 -6.63
N ARG A 119 7.80 2.49 -5.87
CA ARG A 119 6.98 1.38 -6.38
C ARG A 119 5.51 1.73 -6.31
N LEU A 120 4.89 1.74 -7.47
CA LEU A 120 3.48 2.02 -7.68
C LEU A 120 2.76 0.72 -7.99
N VAL A 121 1.56 0.56 -7.45
CA VAL A 121 0.72 -0.62 -7.66
C VAL A 121 -0.69 -0.17 -8.01
N GLU A 122 -1.23 -0.70 -9.10
CA GLU A 122 -2.66 -0.57 -9.42
C GLU A 122 -3.45 -1.54 -8.54
N THR A 123 -4.46 -1.03 -7.83
CA THR A 123 -5.14 -1.76 -6.75
C THR A 123 -6.55 -2.22 -7.08
N ARG A 124 -7.17 -1.68 -8.13
CA ARG A 124 -8.59 -1.89 -8.44
C ARG A 124 -8.85 -2.91 -9.54
N GLY A 125 -7.81 -3.43 -10.18
CA GLY A 125 -7.94 -4.38 -11.28
C GLY A 125 -8.52 -3.74 -12.55
N LYS A 126 -8.35 -2.43 -12.72
CA LYS A 126 -8.80 -1.68 -13.91
C LYS A 126 -7.69 -0.76 -14.42
N PHE A 127 -7.88 -0.22 -15.62
CA PHE A 127 -7.02 0.86 -16.08
C PHE A 127 -7.18 2.06 -15.16
N SER A 128 -6.08 2.53 -14.59
CA SER A 128 -6.07 3.58 -13.60
C SER A 128 -5.10 4.69 -14.01
N CYS A 129 -5.51 5.93 -13.77
CA CYS A 129 -4.70 7.12 -14.02
C CYS A 129 -4.44 7.87 -12.71
N GLY A 130 -3.42 8.71 -12.71
CA GLY A 130 -3.11 9.58 -11.58
C GLY A 130 -1.94 10.50 -11.87
N THR A 131 -1.54 11.27 -10.87
CA THR A 131 -0.36 12.12 -10.94
C THR A 131 0.57 11.85 -9.78
N LEU A 132 1.87 11.87 -10.06
CA LEU A 132 2.92 11.82 -9.06
C LEU A 132 3.65 13.16 -9.06
N ASP A 133 3.47 13.91 -7.99
CA ASP A 133 4.07 15.22 -7.77
C ASP A 133 5.32 15.09 -6.91
N PHE A 134 6.47 15.45 -7.46
CA PHE A 134 7.73 15.46 -6.72
C PHE A 134 7.86 16.74 -5.87
N ALA A 135 8.58 16.65 -4.75
CA ALA A 135 8.86 17.82 -3.90
C ALA A 135 9.63 18.90 -4.67
N SER A 136 10.66 18.48 -5.42
CA SER A 136 11.45 19.28 -6.35
C SER A 136 11.45 18.64 -7.74
N ARG A 137 11.81 19.40 -8.79
CA ARG A 137 11.88 18.87 -10.15
C ARG A 137 13.06 17.87 -10.26
N PRO A 138 12.81 16.58 -10.55
CA PRO A 138 13.90 15.62 -10.71
C PRO A 138 14.67 15.88 -12.01
N GLU A 139 15.93 15.42 -12.04
CA GLU A 139 16.76 15.45 -13.23
C GLU A 139 16.23 14.45 -14.27
N LYS A 140 15.94 13.24 -13.82
CA LYS A 140 15.49 12.13 -14.66
C LYS A 140 14.60 11.18 -13.87
N VAL A 141 13.56 10.68 -14.54
CA VAL A 141 12.75 9.56 -14.04
C VAL A 141 12.74 8.47 -15.09
N THR A 142 13.10 7.25 -14.72
CA THR A 142 13.10 6.06 -15.59
C THR A 142 12.29 4.95 -14.98
N GLU A 143 11.74 4.07 -15.82
CA GLU A 143 11.23 2.80 -15.34
C GLU A 143 12.38 1.83 -15.09
N THR A 144 12.21 0.95 -14.11
CA THR A 144 13.14 -0.14 -13.83
C THR A 144 12.36 -1.36 -13.34
N ASP A 145 13.02 -2.52 -13.27
CA ASP A 145 12.40 -3.73 -12.74
C ASP A 145 12.41 -3.76 -11.21
N LEU A 146 11.92 -4.86 -10.61
CA LEU A 146 11.89 -5.02 -9.16
C LEU A 146 13.29 -5.12 -8.52
N MET A 147 14.30 -5.50 -9.31
CA MET A 147 15.71 -5.63 -8.91
C MET A 147 16.50 -4.34 -9.14
N GLU A 148 15.85 -3.28 -9.65
CA GLU A 148 16.45 -2.01 -10.02
C GLU A 148 17.48 -2.15 -11.15
N TRP A 149 17.32 -3.16 -12.00
CA TRP A 149 18.24 -3.45 -13.10
C TRP A 149 17.73 -2.86 -14.41
N GLY A 150 18.64 -2.19 -15.12
CA GLY A 150 18.34 -1.46 -16.34
C GLY A 150 17.53 -0.18 -16.07
N ASP A 151 17.79 0.83 -16.90
CA ASP A 151 16.90 1.97 -17.03
C ASP A 151 16.10 1.78 -18.31
N GLY A 152 14.78 1.67 -18.16
CA GLY A 152 13.83 1.85 -19.25
C GLY A 152 13.87 3.28 -19.80
N PRO A 153 12.98 3.59 -20.76
CA PRO A 153 12.93 4.93 -21.34
C PRO A 153 12.65 5.99 -20.27
N ALA A 154 13.24 7.18 -20.46
CA ALA A 154 12.96 8.31 -19.60
C ALA A 154 11.51 8.76 -19.74
N LEU A 155 10.82 8.93 -18.62
CA LEU A 155 9.44 9.37 -18.57
C LEU A 155 9.35 10.90 -18.72
N LYS A 156 8.34 11.36 -19.45
CA LYS A 156 8.12 12.78 -19.68
C LYS A 156 7.49 13.43 -18.45
N LEU A 157 8.07 14.54 -18.01
CA LEU A 157 7.60 15.33 -16.87
C LEU A 157 7.00 16.65 -17.35
N LYS A 158 5.92 17.09 -16.70
CA LYS A 158 5.40 18.45 -16.80
C LYS A 158 5.81 19.22 -15.55
N GLY A 159 6.92 19.95 -15.64
CA GLY A 159 7.52 20.61 -14.47
C GLY A 159 8.06 19.57 -13.48
N LYS A 160 7.40 19.43 -12.32
CA LYS A 160 7.73 18.45 -11.27
C LYS A 160 6.69 17.33 -11.14
N THR A 161 5.80 17.20 -12.13
CA THR A 161 4.68 16.27 -12.11
C THR A 161 4.87 15.22 -13.21
N LEU A 162 4.66 13.95 -12.85
CA LEU A 162 4.58 12.82 -13.76
C LEU A 162 3.12 12.37 -13.88
N ALA A 163 2.60 12.29 -15.11
CA ALA A 163 1.33 11.64 -15.36
C ALA A 163 1.53 10.11 -15.33
N LEU A 164 0.62 9.41 -14.65
CA LEU A 164 0.63 7.97 -14.49
C LEU A 164 -0.56 7.37 -15.22
N GLU A 165 -0.28 6.27 -15.93
CA GLU A 165 -1.25 5.35 -16.51
C GLU A 165 -0.77 3.95 -16.15
N MET A 166 -1.68 3.13 -15.62
CA MET A 166 -1.39 1.77 -15.17
C MET A 166 -2.48 0.80 -15.61
N LYS A 167 -2.06 -0.37 -16.07
CA LYS A 167 -2.93 -1.50 -16.42
C LYS A 167 -3.48 -2.17 -15.14
N PRO A 168 -4.55 -2.97 -15.26
CA PRO A 168 -5.06 -3.78 -14.16
C PRO A 168 -3.96 -4.55 -13.41
N PHE A 169 -3.87 -4.34 -12.09
CA PHE A 169 -2.88 -4.98 -11.20
C PHE A 169 -1.40 -4.79 -11.59
N GLU A 170 -1.10 -3.78 -12.40
CA GLU A 170 0.27 -3.50 -12.81
C GLU A 170 1.11 -3.02 -11.62
N ILE A 171 2.38 -3.44 -11.61
CA ILE A 171 3.40 -2.93 -10.68
C ILE A 171 4.43 -2.18 -11.51
N ARG A 172 4.60 -0.89 -11.24
CA ARG A 172 5.64 -0.06 -11.87
C ARG A 172 6.67 0.35 -10.83
N THR A 173 7.94 0.14 -11.14
CA THR A 173 9.05 0.64 -10.32
C THR A 173 9.73 1.77 -11.07
N LEU A 174 9.84 2.93 -10.42
CA LEU A 174 10.43 4.14 -10.97
C LEU A 174 11.72 4.44 -10.24
N ARG A 175 12.78 4.75 -11.00
CA ARG A 175 14.01 5.34 -10.50
C ARG A 175 13.98 6.84 -10.74
N VAL A 176 14.15 7.61 -9.66
CA VAL A 176 14.11 9.07 -9.66
C VAL A 176 15.49 9.59 -9.29
N ARG A 177 16.15 10.21 -10.26
CA ARG A 177 17.44 10.87 -10.06
C ARG A 177 17.21 12.35 -9.78
N ASN A 178 17.64 12.78 -8.60
CA ASN A 178 17.59 14.18 -8.20
C ASN A 178 18.87 14.91 -8.64
N ARG A 179 18.78 16.24 -8.75
CA ARG A 179 19.94 17.10 -8.96
C ARG A 179 20.76 17.24 -7.68
#